data_AF-A0A0A1XP13-F1
#
_entry.id   AF-A0A0A1XP13-F1
#
_cell.length_a   1.000
_cell.length_b   1.000
_cell.length_c   1.000
_cell.angle_alpha   90.00
_cell.angle_beta   90.00
_cell.angle_gamma   90.00
#
_symmetry.space_group_name_H-M   'P 1'
#
loop_
_entity.id
_entity.type
_entity.pdbx_description
1 polymer ?
#
loop_
_entity_poly.entity_id
_entity_poly.type
_entity_poly.pdbx_seq_one_letter_code
_entity_poly.pdbx_strand_id
1 'polypeptide(L)'
;MVHLPQENFPKPWTFNTNIISLIEEDTIHNCFERTHNVLKEHFVSSADYTTDDCYVIRYVCGVISLRAAQLLSINTSMLLNRMNDERDITIAIDGSVYKLHPRIRHWLDDYTKLWTPDKN
;
A
#
# COMPACT_ATOMS: atom_id res chain seq x y z
N MET A 1 -11.91 -9.37 23.49
CA MET A 1 -10.70 -8.95 22.76
C MET A 1 -9.52 -9.65 23.40
N VAL A 2 -8.89 -10.60 22.71
CA VAL A 2 -7.69 -11.30 23.21
C VAL A 2 -6.54 -10.29 23.18
N HIS A 3 -6.04 -9.90 24.35
CA HIS A 3 -4.90 -9.00 24.41
C HIS A 3 -3.63 -9.82 24.12
N LEU A 4 -3.10 -9.71 22.90
CA LEU A 4 -1.83 -10.33 22.55
C LEU A 4 -0.69 -9.54 23.23
N PRO A 5 0.24 -10.20 23.96
CA PRO A 5 1.40 -9.53 24.50
C PRO A 5 2.28 -8.97 23.37
N GLN A 6 3.00 -7.87 23.63
CA GLN A 6 3.77 -7.17 22.59
C GLN A 6 4.85 -8.03 21.93
N GLU A 7 5.39 -9.02 22.66
CA GLU A 7 6.35 -10.01 22.16
C GLU A 7 5.84 -10.83 20.96
N ASN A 8 4.53 -10.87 20.76
CA ASN A 8 3.88 -11.60 19.68
C ASN A 8 3.67 -10.77 18.41
N PHE A 9 4.02 -9.48 18.43
CA PHE A 9 3.98 -8.66 17.23
C PHE A 9 5.24 -8.86 16.38
N PRO A 10 5.14 -8.66 15.05
CA PRO A 10 6.30 -8.67 14.17
C PRO A 10 7.39 -7.75 14.72
N LYS A 11 8.63 -8.26 14.77
CA LYS A 11 9.78 -7.45 15.15
C LYS A 11 9.94 -6.28 14.16
N PRO A 12 10.55 -5.17 14.58
CA PRO A 12 10.86 -4.08 13.66
C PRO A 12 11.54 -4.59 12.38
N TRP A 13 11.11 -4.08 11.24
CA TRP A 13 11.64 -4.40 9.90
C TRP A 13 11.36 -5.83 9.38
N THR A 14 10.53 -6.63 10.06
CA THR A 14 10.13 -7.95 9.52
C THR A 14 8.85 -7.89 8.70
N PHE A 15 8.04 -6.84 8.87
CA PHE A 15 6.82 -6.62 8.07
C PHE A 15 7.15 -5.89 6.76
N ASN A 16 7.56 -6.66 5.76
CA ASN A 16 8.07 -6.17 4.48
C ASN A 16 6.96 -5.73 3.51
N THR A 17 7.34 -4.97 2.47
CA THR A 17 6.41 -4.44 1.47
C THR A 17 5.70 -5.51 0.66
N ASN A 18 6.29 -6.69 0.48
CA ASN A 18 5.62 -7.83 -0.15
C ASN A 18 4.40 -8.30 0.66
N ILE A 19 4.46 -8.26 1.99
CA ILE A 19 3.34 -8.63 2.86
C ILE A 19 2.18 -7.64 2.68
N ILE A 20 2.48 -6.34 2.61
CA ILE A 20 1.48 -5.31 2.30
C ILE A 20 0.83 -5.57 0.95
N SER A 21 1.62 -5.87 -0.09
CA SER A 21 1.09 -6.19 -1.42
C SER A 21 0.16 -7.40 -1.41
N LEU A 22 0.51 -8.47 -0.67
CA LEU A 22 -0.33 -9.68 -0.54
C LEU A 22 -1.68 -9.37 0.13
N ILE A 23 -1.69 -8.53 1.16
CA ILE A 23 -2.91 -8.11 1.86
C ILE A 23 -3.77 -7.19 0.98
N GLU A 24 -3.14 -6.35 0.17
CA GLU A 24 -3.85 -5.49 -0.78
C GLU A 24 -4.43 -6.27 -1.96
N GLU A 25 -3.80 -7.36 -2.40
CA GLU A 25 -4.40 -8.31 -3.36
C GLU A 25 -5.71 -8.90 -2.82
N ASP A 26 -5.69 -9.40 -1.58
CA ASP A 26 -6.90 -9.86 -0.88
C ASP A 26 -7.97 -8.77 -0.80
N THR A 27 -7.56 -7.51 -0.64
CA THR A 27 -8.47 -6.37 -0.57
C THR A 27 -9.20 -6.13 -1.89
N ILE A 28 -8.49 -6.24 -3.02
CA ILE A 28 -9.08 -6.09 -4.36
C ILE A 28 -10.00 -7.26 -4.69
N HIS A 29 -9.60 -8.48 -4.31
CA HIS A 29 -10.38 -9.69 -4.57
C HIS A 29 -11.48 -9.95 -3.54
N ASN A 30 -11.59 -9.09 -2.53
CA ASN A 30 -12.51 -9.22 -1.41
C ASN A 30 -12.47 -10.61 -0.74
N CYS A 31 -11.27 -11.11 -0.52
CA CYS A 31 -11.01 -12.36 0.19
C CYS A 31 -10.05 -12.13 1.38
N PHE A 32 -9.68 -13.20 2.08
CA PHE A 32 -8.85 -13.15 3.29
C PHE A 32 -7.77 -14.22 3.36
N GLU A 33 -7.58 -15.02 2.29
CA GLU A 33 -6.70 -16.18 2.33
C GLU A 33 -5.25 -15.78 2.63
N ARG A 34 -4.72 -14.78 1.91
CA ARG A 34 -3.34 -14.32 2.11
C ARG A 34 -3.19 -13.57 3.43
N THR A 35 -4.17 -12.76 3.78
CA THR A 35 -4.22 -12.01 5.04
C THR A 35 -4.19 -12.94 6.25
N HIS A 36 -4.98 -14.01 6.21
CA HIS A 36 -5.02 -15.01 7.28
C HIS A 36 -3.70 -15.79 7.38
N ASN A 37 -3.10 -16.13 6.24
CA ASN A 37 -1.79 -16.78 6.21
C ASN A 37 -0.69 -15.87 6.79
N VAL A 38 -0.71 -14.58 6.44
CA VAL A 38 0.21 -13.58 7.00
C VAL A 38 0.06 -13.47 8.51
N LEU A 39 -1.18 -13.43 9.02
CA LEU A 39 -1.44 -13.40 10.46
C LEU A 39 -0.87 -14.63 11.17
N LYS A 40 -1.04 -15.83 10.59
CA LYS A 40 -0.49 -17.06 11.16
C LYS A 40 1.05 -17.13 11.08
N GLU A 41 1.65 -16.61 10.02
CA GLU A 41 3.10 -16.70 9.79
C GLU A 41 3.89 -15.65 10.57
N HIS A 42 3.38 -14.41 10.65
CA HIS A 42 4.14 -13.27 11.18
C HIS A 42 3.73 -12.84 12.59
N PHE A 43 2.61 -13.33 13.10
CA PHE A 43 2.14 -13.07 14.46
C PHE A 43 2.09 -14.39 15.25
N VAL A 44 1.04 -14.62 16.05
CA VAL A 44 0.86 -15.86 16.82
C VAL A 44 0.22 -16.93 15.95
N SER A 45 0.97 -17.97 15.59
CA SER A 45 0.44 -19.06 14.75
C SER A 45 -0.69 -19.87 15.40
N SER A 46 -0.72 -19.93 16.74
CA SER A 46 -1.75 -20.64 17.51
C SER A 46 -2.98 -19.78 17.86
N ALA A 47 -2.98 -18.49 17.50
CA ALA A 47 -4.13 -17.64 17.75
C ALA A 47 -5.24 -17.91 16.73
N ASP A 48 -6.47 -17.80 17.19
CA ASP A 48 -7.66 -17.85 16.35
C ASP A 48 -7.98 -16.43 15.86
N TYR A 49 -7.54 -16.11 14.64
CA TYR A 49 -7.81 -14.81 14.02
C TYR A 49 -9.21 -14.79 13.41
N THR A 50 -9.98 -13.79 13.81
CA THR A 50 -11.33 -13.56 13.31
C THR A 50 -11.30 -12.85 11.96
N THR A 51 -12.45 -12.84 11.27
CA THR A 51 -12.63 -12.02 10.07
C THR A 51 -12.44 -10.53 10.36
N ASP A 52 -12.82 -10.06 11.54
CA ASP A 52 -12.64 -8.66 11.96
C ASP A 52 -11.14 -8.31 12.07
N ASP A 53 -10.31 -9.21 12.59
CA ASP A 53 -8.85 -9.02 12.63
C ASP A 53 -8.28 -8.86 11.21
N CYS A 54 -8.76 -9.65 10.26
CA CYS A 54 -8.36 -9.56 8.86
C CYS A 54 -8.81 -8.23 8.23
N TYR A 55 -10.02 -7.74 8.53
CA TYR A 55 -10.49 -6.43 8.08
C TYR A 55 -9.62 -5.29 8.61
N VAL A 56 -9.23 -5.33 9.89
CA VAL A 56 -8.35 -4.32 10.49
C VAL A 56 -7.00 -4.28 9.78
N ILE A 57 -6.37 -5.44 9.57
CA ILE A 57 -5.06 -5.51 8.89
C ILE A 57 -5.15 -5.02 7.44
N ARG A 58 -6.21 -5.42 6.71
CA ARG A 58 -6.47 -4.92 5.35
C ARG A 58 -6.64 -3.41 5.32
N TYR A 59 -7.41 -2.86 6.25
CA TYR A 59 -7.62 -1.41 6.35
C TYR A 59 -6.32 -0.67 6.61
N VAL A 60 -5.52 -1.12 7.58
CA VAL A 60 -4.23 -0.50 7.93
C VAL A 60 -3.27 -0.53 6.73
N CYS A 61 -3.15 -1.68 6.06
CA CYS A 61 -2.31 -1.80 4.85
C CYS A 61 -2.79 -0.85 3.74
N GLY A 62 -4.11 -0.79 3.51
CA GLY A 62 -4.72 0.12 2.55
C GLY A 62 -4.41 1.58 2.82
N VAL A 63 -4.54 2.02 4.08
CA VAL A 63 -4.23 3.41 4.48
C VAL A 63 -2.74 3.73 4.30
N ILE A 64 -1.85 2.79 4.65
CA ILE A 64 -0.40 2.98 4.49
C ILE A 64 -0.05 3.14 3.00
N SER A 65 -0.55 2.24 2.15
CA SER A 65 -0.29 2.26 0.72
C SER A 65 -0.88 3.49 0.04
N LEU A 66 -2.10 3.89 0.42
CA LEU A 66 -2.76 5.10 -0.07
C LEU A 66 -1.94 6.35 0.27
N ARG A 67 -1.51 6.48 1.53
CA ARG A 67 -0.69 7.60 1.98
C ARG A 67 0.64 7.64 1.23
N ALA A 68 1.26 6.49 0.98
CA ALA A 68 2.50 6.41 0.22
C ALA A 68 2.31 6.90 -1.23
N ALA A 69 1.23 6.45 -1.89
CA ALA A 69 0.90 6.90 -3.25
C ALA A 69 0.67 8.41 -3.30
N GLN A 70 -0.13 8.94 -2.37
CA GLN A 70 -0.41 10.36 -2.28
C GLN A 70 0.87 11.17 -2.05
N LEU A 71 1.70 10.82 -1.08
CA LEU A 71 2.93 11.58 -0.84
C LEU A 71 3.87 11.58 -2.05
N LEU A 72 4.02 10.44 -2.73
CA LEU A 72 4.85 10.37 -3.93
C LEU A 72 4.27 11.23 -5.06
N SER A 73 2.97 11.13 -5.33
CA SER A 73 2.32 11.94 -6.36
C SER A 73 2.40 13.44 -6.07
N ILE A 74 2.30 13.91 -4.81
CA ILE A 74 2.42 15.36 -4.50
C ILE A 74 3.81 15.84 -4.92
N ASN A 75 4.84 15.07 -4.55
CA ASN A 75 6.22 15.42 -4.87
C ASN A 75 6.45 15.43 -6.39
N THR A 76 5.93 14.43 -7.11
CA THR A 76 6.03 14.36 -8.56
C THR A 76 5.28 15.52 -9.23
N SER A 77 4.03 15.77 -8.86
CA SER A 77 3.22 16.88 -9.38
C SER A 77 3.86 18.24 -9.15
N MET A 78 4.54 18.42 -8.01
CA MET A 78 5.24 19.65 -7.71
C MET A 78 6.39 19.93 -8.69
N LEU A 79 7.13 18.89 -9.09
CA LEU A 79 8.16 19.02 -10.12
C LEU A 79 7.54 19.33 -11.49
N LEU A 80 6.48 18.60 -11.87
CA LEU A 80 5.78 18.81 -13.13
C LEU A 80 5.23 20.25 -13.26
N ASN A 81 4.63 20.77 -12.20
CA ASN A 81 4.07 22.13 -12.18
C ASN A 81 5.14 23.23 -12.32
N ARG A 82 6.41 22.90 -12.05
CA ARG A 82 7.55 23.82 -12.26
C ARG A 82 8.19 23.70 -13.63
N MET A 83 7.88 22.63 -14.37
CA MET A 83 8.28 22.50 -15.77
C MET A 83 7.40 23.45 -16.61
N ASN A 84 7.97 24.06 -17.64
CA ASN A 84 7.27 25.01 -18.53
C ASN A 84 6.14 24.30 -19.33
N ASP A 85 5.58 24.92 -20.36
CA ASP A 85 4.46 24.41 -21.21
C ASP A 85 4.78 23.14 -22.03
N GLU A 86 5.57 22.23 -21.48
CA GLU A 86 5.72 20.85 -21.93
C GLU A 86 4.40 20.12 -21.68
N ARG A 87 3.74 19.72 -22.78
CA ARG A 87 2.47 18.99 -22.75
C ARG A 87 2.65 17.47 -22.73
N ASP A 88 3.82 16.98 -23.13
CA ASP A 88 4.13 15.56 -23.22
C ASP A 88 5.31 15.21 -22.30
N ILE A 89 5.01 14.96 -21.03
CA ILE A 89 6.02 14.61 -20.03
C ILE A 89 5.93 13.11 -19.72
N THR A 90 7.06 12.41 -19.80
CA THR A 90 7.18 11.00 -19.42
C THR A 90 7.93 10.87 -18.10
N ILE A 91 7.32 10.20 -17.12
CA ILE A 91 7.96 9.89 -15.83
C ILE A 91 8.40 8.42 -15.84
N ALA A 92 9.71 8.20 -15.81
CA ALA A 92 10.26 6.85 -15.66
C ALA A 92 10.24 6.45 -14.17
N ILE A 93 9.53 5.36 -13.84
CA ILE A 93 9.42 4.85 -12.47
C ILE A 93 9.95 3.41 -12.41
N ASP A 94 10.85 3.15 -11.47
CA ASP A 94 11.33 1.82 -11.12
C ASP A 94 11.23 1.58 -9.61
N GLY A 95 11.10 0.32 -9.20
CA GLY A 95 10.99 -0.11 -7.82
C GLY A 95 10.00 -1.27 -7.66
N SER A 96 10.29 -2.16 -6.70
CA SER A 96 9.44 -3.33 -6.43
C SER A 96 8.01 -2.93 -6.04
N VAL A 97 7.83 -1.86 -5.26
CA VAL A 97 6.49 -1.39 -4.88
C VAL A 97 5.69 -0.95 -6.10
N TYR A 98 6.28 -0.19 -7.02
CA TYR A 98 5.59 0.24 -8.24
C TYR A 98 5.24 -0.94 -9.15
N LYS A 99 6.14 -1.93 -9.25
CA LYS A 99 5.98 -3.10 -10.11
C LYS A 99 5.02 -4.16 -9.56
N LEU A 100 4.98 -4.34 -8.23
CA LEU A 100 4.35 -5.49 -7.59
C LEU A 100 3.15 -5.13 -6.71
N HIS A 101 3.02 -3.90 -6.22
CA HIS A 101 1.86 -3.52 -5.41
C HIS A 101 0.65 -3.29 -6.30
N PRO A 102 -0.50 -3.95 -6.05
CA PRO A 102 -1.56 -4.07 -7.04
C PRO A 102 -2.33 -2.76 -7.32
N ARG A 103 -2.16 -1.73 -6.49
CA ARG A 103 -2.86 -0.43 -6.60
C ARG A 103 -1.97 0.79 -6.80
N ILE A 104 -0.67 0.68 -6.47
CA ILE A 104 0.21 1.86 -6.36
C ILE A 104 0.32 2.59 -7.70
N ARG A 105 0.50 1.86 -8.80
CA ARG A 105 0.59 2.45 -10.14
C ARG A 105 -0.64 3.29 -10.47
N HIS A 106 -1.84 2.72 -10.29
CA HIS A 106 -3.09 3.41 -10.61
C HIS A 106 -3.27 4.66 -9.75
N TRP A 107 -3.01 4.55 -8.44
CA TRP A 107 -3.09 5.71 -7.56
C TRP A 107 -2.08 6.79 -7.91
N LEU A 108 -0.86 6.43 -8.30
CA LEU A 108 0.13 7.41 -8.74
C LEU A 108 -0.34 8.15 -9.99
N ASP A 109 -0.90 7.44 -10.97
CA ASP A 109 -1.43 8.07 -12.18
C ASP A 109 -2.59 9.03 -11.84
N ASP A 110 -3.54 8.58 -11.01
CA ASP A 110 -4.72 9.38 -10.65
C ASP A 110 -4.37 10.62 -9.83
N TYR A 111 -3.57 10.46 -8.77
CA TYR A 111 -3.20 11.57 -7.90
C TYR A 111 -2.27 12.56 -8.59
N THR A 112 -1.36 12.07 -9.44
CA THR A 112 -0.48 12.97 -10.21
C THR A 112 -1.31 13.88 -11.11
N LYS A 113 -2.25 13.31 -11.89
CA LYS A 113 -3.17 14.07 -12.75
C LYS A 113 -4.05 15.03 -11.98
N LEU A 114 -4.56 14.59 -10.81
CA LEU A 114 -5.38 15.43 -9.94
C LEU A 114 -4.64 16.69 -9.47
N TRP A 115 -3.34 16.59 -9.23
CA TRP A 115 -2.52 17.70 -8.71
C TRP A 115 -1.72 18.45 -9.77
N THR A 116 -1.83 18.07 -11.04
CA THR A 116 -1.31 18.80 -12.20
C THR A 116 -2.41 19.10 -13.21
N PRO A 117 -3.48 19.83 -12.84
CA PRO A 117 -4.61 20.07 -13.73
C PRO A 117 -4.21 20.78 -15.04
N ASP A 118 -3.18 21.64 -14.98
CA ASP A 118 -2.69 22.41 -16.13
C ASP A 118 -1.76 21.61 -17.07
N LYS A 119 -1.44 20.36 -16.72
CA LYS A 119 -0.56 19.46 -17.49
C LYS A 119 -1.30 18.27 -18.12
N ASN A 120 -2.63 18.24 -18.03
CA ASN A 120 -3.49 17.19 -18.60
C ASN A 120 -3.97 17.51 -20.01
#